data_AF-A0A0E0J8B7-F1
#
_entry.id   AF-A0A0E0J8B7-F1
#
_cell.length_a   1.000
_cell.length_b   1.000
_cell.length_c   1.000
_cell.angle_alpha   90.00
_cell.angle_beta   90.00
_cell.angle_gamma   90.00
#
_symmetry.space_group_name_H-M   'P 1'
#
loop_
_entity.id
_entity.type
_entity.pdbx_description
1 polymer ?
#
loop_
_entity_poly.entity_id
_entity_poly.type
_entity_poly.pdbx_seq_one_letter_code
_entity_poly.pdbx_strand_id
1 'polypeptide(L)'
;MAFFTNGAWLEAQGILGVVDDLNTLHLIKENGEALTRRTSNQLKLSYPIVNIVVHDGSSSERPGFYIFTSDGMVHKFDYMQDHEANLQKVAILIQDAVSAKTPQLPHSVSCVDYHQDHSLVVLIGNPNAFLSSNGSSGACFLYVLHFNGNLEFSLSFPSLQLEGTFFPPKDQATFASSAKVRISPQSKHIATLDLNGSVNIFVLANDKRSASLHPPRNGTQLSDVKDISWWTDNILMVVKEKGSINMYSISGNRVVSEDGHVLSTPQLEKARAVEGYTFILQSSRYEGNNTFEEVDSNSMPNLQNVSRNNQRSEMDKIIWSLISFSKITVPEKYSILIRGNRYKEALDFACKHNLDKDEVLKAQWLSSDGDVHDIDTYLANIKDQVFVLSECLNKVGPTEIALKALLSFGLRITDRFKFSKLDNSIDTSAWDSRIIRLRLLRYNDLLETFLGINMGRYVMTIIMIFFTHIDAIRSTS
;
A
#
# COMPACT_ATOMS: atom_id res chain seq x y z
N MET A 1 -9.25 23.76 -21.10
CA MET A 1 -8.31 23.12 -20.18
C MET A 1 -7.86 21.83 -20.85
N ALA A 2 -6.58 21.49 -20.78
CA ALA A 2 -6.08 20.20 -21.23
C ALA A 2 -6.10 19.25 -20.02
N PHE A 3 -6.51 18.00 -20.21
CA PHE A 3 -6.63 16.99 -19.16
C PHE A 3 -5.50 15.98 -19.31
N PHE A 4 -4.78 15.67 -18.24
CA PHE A 4 -3.77 14.62 -18.28
C PHE A 4 -4.45 13.25 -18.33
N THR A 5 -4.08 12.44 -19.32
CA THR A 5 -4.66 11.11 -19.56
C THR A 5 -3.76 10.00 -19.07
N ASN A 6 -2.44 10.19 -19.17
CA ASN A 6 -1.43 9.18 -18.85
C ASN A 6 -0.21 9.81 -18.21
N GLY A 7 0.49 9.05 -17.37
CA GLY A 7 1.68 9.51 -16.66
C GLY A 7 2.65 8.38 -16.37
N ALA A 8 3.93 8.70 -16.30
CA ALA A 8 5.00 7.78 -15.95
C ALA A 8 6.07 8.51 -15.12
N TRP A 9 6.52 7.88 -14.03
CA TRP A 9 7.50 8.46 -13.11
C TRP A 9 8.88 7.81 -13.27
N LEU A 10 9.83 8.59 -13.80
CA LEU A 10 11.23 8.22 -13.95
C LEU A 10 11.97 8.57 -12.64
N GLU A 11 12.03 7.59 -11.73
CA GLU A 11 12.43 7.82 -10.34
C GLU A 11 13.90 8.19 -10.18
N ALA A 12 14.81 7.52 -10.89
CA ALA A 12 16.24 7.78 -10.75
C ALA A 12 16.64 9.22 -11.14
N GLN A 13 15.79 9.90 -11.90
CA GLN A 13 16.01 11.28 -12.36
C GLN A 13 15.04 12.28 -11.70
N GLY A 14 14.05 11.81 -10.94
CA GLY A 14 13.01 12.67 -10.35
C GLY A 14 12.17 13.40 -11.41
N ILE A 15 11.82 12.73 -12.51
CA ILE A 15 11.07 13.33 -13.62
C ILE A 15 9.74 12.60 -13.83
N LEU A 16 8.65 13.37 -13.82
CA LEU A 16 7.32 12.96 -14.24
C LEU A 16 7.11 13.28 -15.73
N GLY A 17 6.87 12.26 -16.55
CA GLY A 17 6.28 12.43 -17.86
C GLY A 17 4.76 12.34 -17.76
N VAL A 18 4.02 13.31 -18.31
CA VAL A 18 2.56 13.25 -18.45
C VAL A 18 2.13 13.63 -19.86
N VAL A 19 1.04 13.03 -20.32
CA VAL A 19 0.42 13.31 -21.61
C VAL A 19 -0.97 13.90 -21.37
N ASP A 20 -1.28 14.97 -22.09
CA ASP A 20 -2.62 15.56 -22.08
C ASP A 20 -3.51 15.04 -23.23
N ASP A 21 -4.82 15.31 -23.12
CA ASP A 21 -5.87 15.01 -24.10
C ASP A 21 -5.65 15.66 -25.48
N LEU A 22 -4.71 16.60 -25.58
CA LEU A 22 -4.26 17.21 -26.83
C LEU A 22 -3.01 16.51 -27.42
N ASN A 23 -2.62 15.35 -26.88
CA ASN A 23 -1.40 14.61 -27.22
C ASN A 23 -0.12 15.44 -27.06
N THR A 24 -0.06 16.27 -26.02
CA THR A 24 1.15 16.99 -25.64
C THR A 24 1.85 16.24 -24.50
N LEU A 25 3.13 15.95 -24.69
CA LEU A 25 4.00 15.42 -23.65
C LEU A 25 4.56 16.58 -22.81
N HIS A 26 4.43 16.48 -21.50
CA HIS A 26 5.03 17.39 -20.53
C HIS A 26 5.99 16.61 -19.64
N LEU A 27 7.17 17.18 -19.41
CA LEU A 27 8.14 16.67 -18.44
C LEU A 27 8.20 17.65 -17.28
N ILE A 28 8.00 17.14 -16.06
CA ILE A 28 7.92 17.92 -14.84
C ILE A 28 8.89 17.31 -13.83
N LYS A 29 9.74 18.12 -13.20
CA LYS A 29 10.63 17.66 -12.12
C LYS A 29 9.85 17.39 -10.83
N GLU A 30 10.49 16.67 -9.91
CA GLU A 30 10.00 16.44 -8.55
C GLU A 30 9.64 17.72 -7.77
N ASN A 31 10.31 18.84 -8.07
CA ASN A 31 10.03 20.14 -7.45
C ASN A 31 8.84 20.88 -8.10
N GLY A 32 8.18 20.29 -9.09
CA GLY A 32 7.07 20.87 -9.84
C GLY A 32 7.46 21.76 -11.01
N GLU A 33 8.76 21.94 -11.28
CA GLU A 33 9.25 22.73 -12.42
C GLU A 33 9.01 22.00 -13.75
N ALA A 34 8.36 22.65 -14.71
CA ALA A 34 8.18 22.11 -16.05
C ALA A 34 9.49 22.18 -16.84
N LEU A 35 10.08 21.04 -17.16
CA LEU A 35 11.30 20.90 -17.96
C LEU A 35 11.04 21.16 -19.43
N THR A 36 10.03 20.51 -19.98
CA THR A 36 9.79 20.52 -21.42
C THR A 36 8.33 20.25 -21.71
N ARG A 37 7.82 20.91 -22.75
CA ARG A 37 6.50 20.67 -23.34
C ARG A 37 6.67 20.41 -24.83
N ARG A 38 6.25 19.24 -25.31
CA ARG A 38 6.32 18.85 -26.73
C ARG A 38 4.95 18.43 -27.25
N THR A 39 4.47 19.09 -28.30
CA THR A 39 3.24 18.68 -28.98
C THR A 39 3.50 17.48 -29.89
N SER A 40 2.44 16.75 -30.26
CA SER A 40 2.52 15.66 -31.25
C SER A 40 3.25 16.07 -32.54
N ASN A 41 3.01 17.30 -33.03
CA ASN A 41 3.69 17.85 -34.22
C ASN A 41 5.20 18.02 -33.99
N GLN A 42 5.61 18.51 -32.82
CA GLN A 42 7.02 18.65 -32.46
C GLN A 42 7.70 17.29 -32.26
N LEU A 43 6.93 16.29 -31.84
CA LEU A 43 7.32 14.89 -31.74
C LEU A 43 7.25 14.15 -33.09
N LYS A 44 6.74 14.78 -34.16
CA LYS A 44 6.52 14.15 -35.47
C LYS A 44 5.63 12.88 -35.39
N LEU A 45 4.71 12.84 -34.43
CA LEU A 45 3.75 11.74 -34.28
C LEU A 45 2.48 12.01 -35.11
N SER A 46 2.10 11.07 -35.95
CA SER A 46 0.88 11.16 -36.77
C SER A 46 -0.38 10.63 -36.07
N TYR A 47 -0.20 9.89 -34.98
CA TYR A 47 -1.27 9.22 -34.24
C TYR A 47 -1.25 9.63 -32.76
N PRO A 48 -2.41 9.62 -32.08
CA PRO A 48 -2.51 9.96 -30.67
C PRO A 48 -1.70 9.01 -29.78
N ILE A 49 -1.25 9.52 -28.64
CA ILE A 49 -0.52 8.76 -27.63
C ILE A 49 -1.53 8.01 -26.77
N VAL A 50 -1.39 6.69 -26.66
CA VAL A 50 -2.24 5.83 -25.83
C VAL A 50 -1.68 5.67 -24.43
N ASN A 51 -0.36 5.51 -24.30
CA ASN A 51 0.28 5.40 -23.01
C ASN A 51 1.77 5.78 -23.08
N ILE A 52 2.34 6.12 -21.93
CA ILE A 52 3.78 6.31 -21.74
C ILE A 52 4.26 5.40 -20.62
N VAL A 53 5.41 4.77 -20.79
CA VAL A 53 6.00 3.89 -19.79
C VAL A 53 7.48 4.20 -19.62
N VAL A 54 7.98 3.93 -18.43
CA VAL A 54 9.36 4.25 -18.04
C VAL A 54 10.34 3.29 -18.70
N HIS A 55 11.42 3.83 -19.24
CA HIS A 55 12.61 3.10 -19.64
C HIS A 55 13.76 3.50 -18.73
N ASP A 56 14.02 2.67 -17.72
CA ASP A 56 15.24 2.80 -16.92
C ASP A 56 16.38 2.25 -17.77
N GLY A 57 17.21 3.16 -18.30
CA GLY A 57 18.30 2.82 -19.20
C GLY A 57 19.19 1.73 -18.63
N SER A 58 19.62 0.79 -19.48
CA SER A 58 20.69 -0.14 -19.12
C SER A 58 22.03 0.60 -19.01
N SER A 59 23.09 -0.04 -18.52
CA SER A 59 24.43 0.60 -18.41
C SER A 59 24.96 1.27 -19.70
N SER A 60 24.43 0.89 -20.87
CA SER A 60 24.77 1.43 -22.18
C SER A 60 23.72 2.38 -22.79
N GLU A 61 22.52 2.48 -22.20
CA GLU A 61 21.40 3.24 -22.76
C GLU A 61 20.93 4.36 -21.85
N ARG A 62 20.48 5.46 -22.46
CA ARG A 62 19.95 6.60 -21.71
C ARG A 62 18.55 6.29 -21.19
N PRO A 63 18.23 6.71 -19.95
CA PRO A 63 16.87 6.60 -19.43
C PRO A 63 15.92 7.52 -20.19
N GLY A 64 14.65 7.16 -20.22
CA GLY A 64 13.64 7.90 -20.95
C GLY A 64 12.26 7.28 -20.84
N PHE A 65 11.45 7.51 -21.87
CA PHE A 65 10.07 7.02 -21.94
C PHE A 65 9.85 6.27 -23.25
N TYR A 66 9.14 5.15 -23.18
CA TYR A 66 8.50 4.56 -24.36
C TYR A 66 7.10 5.14 -24.51
N ILE A 67 6.83 5.68 -25.70
CA ILE A 67 5.54 6.25 -26.09
C ILE A 67 4.85 5.25 -27.00
N PHE A 68 3.67 4.79 -26.57
CA PHE A 68 2.79 3.92 -27.36
C PHE A 68 1.76 4.78 -28.07
N THR A 69 1.67 4.66 -29.38
CA THR A 69 0.68 5.38 -30.20
C THR A 69 -0.48 4.48 -30.61
N SER A 70 -1.60 5.08 -30.99
CA SER A 70 -2.83 4.33 -31.28
C SER A 70 -2.72 3.41 -32.47
N ASP A 71 -1.79 3.62 -33.39
CA ASP A 71 -1.50 2.75 -34.54
C ASP A 71 -0.64 1.52 -34.17
N GLY A 72 -0.36 1.31 -32.88
CA GLY A 72 0.42 0.17 -32.39
C GLY A 72 1.93 0.34 -32.51
N MET A 73 2.41 1.54 -32.87
CA MET A 73 3.83 1.84 -32.91
C MET A 73 4.35 2.22 -31.52
N VAL A 74 5.66 1.99 -31.32
CA VAL A 74 6.37 2.35 -30.10
C VAL A 74 7.55 3.24 -30.45
N HIS A 75 7.69 4.34 -29.70
CA HIS A 75 8.74 5.31 -29.89
C HIS A 75 9.50 5.52 -28.59
N LYS A 76 10.83 5.54 -28.64
CA LYS A 76 11.70 5.89 -27.51
C LYS A 76 11.95 7.40 -27.49
N PHE A 77 11.74 8.01 -26.34
CA PHE A 77 12.00 9.41 -26.06
C PHE A 77 13.04 9.54 -24.95
N ASP A 78 14.18 10.15 -25.26
CA ASP A 78 15.25 10.41 -24.29
C ASP A 78 15.12 11.82 -23.71
N TYR A 79 15.10 11.95 -22.38
CA TYR A 79 14.85 13.24 -21.73
C TYR A 79 16.04 14.21 -21.78
N MET A 80 17.27 13.72 -22.02
CA MET A 80 18.51 14.52 -21.98
C MET A 80 18.91 15.15 -23.33
N GLN A 81 18.20 14.86 -24.42
CA GLN A 81 18.61 15.34 -25.75
C GLN A 81 18.02 16.72 -26.04
N ASP A 82 18.70 17.76 -25.58
CA ASP A 82 18.50 19.13 -26.03
C ASP A 82 19.06 19.27 -27.46
N HIS A 83 18.17 19.24 -28.46
CA HIS A 83 18.03 20.30 -29.47
C HIS A 83 17.17 19.92 -30.67
N GLU A 84 16.94 18.63 -30.95
CA GLU A 84 15.88 18.16 -31.84
C GLU A 84 15.42 16.79 -31.31
N ALA A 85 14.15 16.68 -30.91
CA ALA A 85 13.59 15.45 -30.36
C ALA A 85 13.55 14.36 -31.45
N ASN A 86 14.61 13.56 -31.55
CA ASN A 86 14.61 12.37 -32.39
C ASN A 86 13.95 11.24 -31.59
N LEU A 87 12.62 11.17 -31.70
CA LEU A 87 11.90 9.95 -31.32
C LEU A 87 12.45 8.79 -32.16
N GLN A 88 13.07 7.83 -31.49
CA GLN A 88 13.55 6.63 -32.15
C GLN A 88 12.42 5.63 -32.23
N LYS A 89 12.04 5.24 -33.45
CA LYS A 89 11.07 4.16 -33.63
C LYS A 89 11.67 2.85 -33.13
N VAL A 90 10.93 2.15 -32.28
CA VAL A 90 11.33 0.86 -31.70
C VAL A 90 10.69 -0.25 -32.52
N ALA A 91 11.48 -1.25 -32.92
CA ALA A 91 10.96 -2.37 -33.71
C ALA A 91 10.21 -3.38 -32.82
N ILE A 92 9.11 -3.92 -33.34
CA ILE A 92 8.42 -5.08 -32.76
C ILE A 92 8.71 -6.28 -33.66
N LEU A 93 9.55 -7.19 -33.19
CA LEU A 93 9.88 -8.45 -33.84
C LEU A 93 8.80 -9.49 -33.54
N ILE A 94 8.36 -10.19 -34.58
CA ILE A 94 7.49 -11.34 -34.43
C ILE A 94 8.38 -12.57 -34.39
N GLN A 95 8.49 -13.22 -33.23
CA GLN A 95 9.19 -14.51 -33.15
C GLN A 95 8.27 -15.58 -33.73
N ASP A 96 8.73 -16.32 -34.74
CA ASP A 96 7.99 -17.39 -35.40
C ASP A 96 7.45 -18.41 -34.37
N ALA A 97 6.16 -18.31 -34.07
CA ALA A 97 5.41 -19.37 -33.43
C ALA A 97 4.99 -20.35 -34.53
N VAL A 98 5.15 -21.64 -34.26
CA VAL A 98 4.93 -22.82 -35.13
C VAL A 98 3.45 -23.00 -35.56
N SER A 99 2.74 -21.93 -35.92
CA SER A 99 1.32 -21.93 -36.30
C SER A 99 1.14 -21.32 -37.69
N ALA A 100 0.30 -21.93 -38.51
CA ALA A 100 0.10 -21.65 -39.94
C ALA A 100 -0.50 -20.25 -40.27
N LYS A 101 -0.62 -19.34 -39.29
CA LYS A 101 -1.01 -17.94 -39.47
C LYS A 101 0.06 -17.05 -38.86
N THR A 102 0.74 -16.27 -39.70
CA THR A 102 1.69 -15.23 -39.26
C THR A 102 0.97 -14.26 -38.29
N PRO A 103 1.51 -14.03 -37.08
CA PRO A 103 0.93 -13.05 -36.15
C PRO A 103 0.86 -11.67 -36.80
N GLN A 104 -0.31 -11.05 -36.80
CA GLN A 104 -0.47 -9.68 -37.27
C GLN A 104 -0.41 -8.72 -36.09
N LEU A 105 0.40 -7.67 -36.19
CA LEU A 105 0.41 -6.59 -35.20
C LEU A 105 -0.91 -5.81 -35.21
N PRO A 106 -1.34 -5.26 -34.06
CA PRO A 106 -2.56 -4.48 -34.02
C PRO A 106 -2.39 -3.18 -34.81
N HIS A 107 -3.41 -2.83 -35.61
CA HIS A 107 -3.48 -1.54 -36.31
C HIS A 107 -4.14 -0.45 -35.46
N SER A 108 -4.80 -0.85 -34.37
CA SER A 108 -5.35 0.07 -33.37
C SER A 108 -5.15 -0.46 -31.96
N VAL A 109 -4.64 0.36 -31.04
CA VAL A 109 -4.41 0.01 -29.62
C VAL A 109 -5.32 0.84 -28.72
N SER A 110 -5.94 0.18 -27.73
CA SER A 110 -6.86 0.78 -26.77
C SER A 110 -6.18 1.11 -25.44
N CYS A 111 -5.51 0.13 -24.84
CA CYS A 111 -4.86 0.29 -23.54
C CYS A 111 -3.59 -0.57 -23.47
N VAL A 112 -2.65 -0.12 -22.64
CA VAL A 112 -1.31 -0.71 -22.49
C VAL A 112 -0.96 -0.73 -21.01
N ASP A 113 -0.30 -1.78 -20.56
CA ASP A 113 0.36 -1.85 -19.25
C ASP A 113 1.77 -2.41 -19.38
N TYR A 114 2.65 -2.02 -18.46
CA TYR A 114 4.06 -2.39 -18.46
C TYR A 114 4.52 -2.87 -17.09
N HIS A 115 5.15 -4.04 -17.08
CA HIS A 115 5.79 -4.62 -15.90
C HIS A 115 7.30 -4.54 -16.03
N GLN A 116 7.88 -3.57 -15.33
CA GLN A 116 9.31 -3.27 -15.40
C GLN A 116 10.20 -4.46 -15.03
N ASP A 117 9.99 -5.09 -13.86
CA ASP A 117 10.88 -6.16 -13.36
C ASP A 117 10.92 -7.41 -14.25
N HIS A 118 9.89 -7.58 -15.09
CA HIS A 118 9.75 -8.70 -15.99
C HIS A 118 9.85 -8.28 -17.46
N SER A 119 10.16 -7.02 -17.74
CA SER A 119 10.33 -6.49 -19.10
C SER A 119 9.14 -6.86 -20.00
N LEU A 120 7.93 -6.85 -19.44
CA LEU A 120 6.72 -7.36 -20.06
C LEU A 120 5.76 -6.22 -20.36
N VAL A 121 5.37 -6.05 -21.61
CA VAL A 121 4.32 -5.14 -22.03
C VAL A 121 3.10 -5.94 -22.44
N VAL A 122 1.93 -5.52 -21.99
CA VAL A 122 0.66 -6.09 -22.40
C VAL A 122 -0.19 -4.99 -22.99
N LEU A 123 -0.76 -5.23 -24.18
CA LEU A 123 -1.64 -4.28 -24.83
C LEU A 123 -2.89 -4.96 -25.39
N ILE A 124 -3.97 -4.19 -25.49
CA ILE A 124 -5.21 -4.61 -26.14
C ILE A 124 -5.35 -3.86 -27.45
N GLY A 125 -5.52 -4.59 -28.55
CA GLY A 125 -5.62 -3.98 -29.87
C GLY A 125 -6.48 -4.75 -30.86
N ASN A 126 -6.82 -4.07 -31.95
CA ASN A 126 -7.61 -4.60 -33.06
C ASN A 126 -6.74 -4.66 -34.34
N PRO A 127 -6.48 -5.86 -34.89
CA PRO A 127 -5.68 -6.04 -36.11
C PRO A 127 -6.47 -5.74 -37.39
N ASN A 128 -7.79 -5.60 -37.33
CA ASN A 128 -8.65 -5.36 -38.48
C ASN A 128 -9.24 -3.94 -38.51
N ALA A 129 -8.75 -3.05 -37.64
CA ALA A 129 -9.15 -1.65 -37.59
C ALA A 129 -8.57 -0.86 -38.78
N PHE A 130 -9.01 -1.18 -39.99
CA PHE A 130 -8.96 -0.19 -41.07
C PHE A 130 -10.02 0.87 -40.79
N LEU A 131 -9.73 2.12 -41.18
CA LEU A 131 -10.52 3.36 -41.03
C LEU A 131 -11.97 3.27 -41.57
N SER A 132 -12.78 2.31 -41.11
CA SER A 132 -14.21 2.29 -41.40
C SER A 132 -14.92 3.17 -40.39
N SER A 133 -15.76 4.06 -40.92
CA SER A 133 -16.41 5.15 -40.21
C SER A 133 -17.49 4.71 -39.21
N ASN A 134 -17.81 3.42 -39.15
CA ASN A 134 -18.94 2.92 -38.39
C ASN A 134 -18.45 2.08 -37.21
N GLY A 135 -18.60 2.66 -36.01
CA GLY A 135 -18.35 1.99 -34.74
C GLY A 135 -19.02 0.63 -34.73
N SER A 136 -18.22 -0.42 -34.85
CA SER A 136 -18.68 -1.78 -34.74
C SER A 136 -17.62 -2.58 -34.01
N SER A 137 -18.11 -3.29 -33.00
CA SER A 137 -17.43 -4.28 -32.17
C SER A 137 -16.51 -5.16 -33.02
N GLY A 138 -15.25 -4.76 -33.14
CA GLY A 138 -14.21 -5.55 -33.78
C GLY A 138 -13.60 -6.52 -32.78
N ALA A 139 -13.21 -7.70 -33.26
CA ALA A 139 -12.44 -8.67 -32.48
C ALA A 139 -11.19 -7.99 -31.90
N CYS A 140 -11.17 -7.79 -30.58
CA CYS A 140 -9.99 -7.29 -29.87
C CYS A 140 -9.14 -8.47 -29.43
N PHE A 141 -7.82 -8.29 -29.39
CA PHE A 141 -6.88 -9.33 -28.98
C PHE A 141 -5.94 -8.75 -27.91
N LEU A 142 -5.53 -9.60 -26.97
CA LEU A 142 -4.47 -9.30 -26.02
C LEU A 142 -3.14 -9.66 -26.67
N TYR A 143 -2.20 -8.72 -26.67
CA TYR A 143 -0.84 -8.95 -27.15
C TYR A 143 0.10 -8.86 -25.98
N VAL A 144 0.99 -9.85 -25.88
CA VAL A 144 2.04 -9.89 -24.86
C VAL A 144 3.39 -9.73 -25.56
N LEU A 145 4.09 -8.67 -25.20
CA LEU A 145 5.37 -8.26 -25.77
C LEU A 145 6.45 -8.37 -24.68
N HIS A 146 7.62 -8.89 -25.04
CA HIS A 146 8.79 -8.96 -24.17
C HIS A 146 9.88 -8.02 -24.69
N PHE A 147 10.44 -7.21 -23.80
CA PHE A 147 11.54 -6.32 -24.12
C PHE A 147 12.88 -7.05 -24.03
N ASN A 148 13.66 -7.06 -25.12
CA ASN A 148 14.88 -7.87 -25.23
C ASN A 148 16.17 -7.11 -24.90
N GLY A 149 16.10 -5.90 -24.32
CA GLY A 149 17.28 -5.12 -23.93
C GLY A 149 17.99 -4.40 -25.07
N ASN A 150 17.80 -4.83 -26.33
CA ASN A 150 18.40 -4.23 -27.54
C ASN A 150 17.47 -3.23 -28.26
N LEU A 151 16.64 -2.47 -27.53
CA LEU A 151 15.64 -1.57 -28.13
C LEU A 151 14.65 -2.26 -29.07
N GLU A 152 14.29 -3.50 -28.74
CA GLU A 152 13.36 -4.30 -29.53
C GLU A 152 12.34 -4.98 -28.61
N PHE A 153 11.09 -4.95 -29.04
CA PHE A 153 10.03 -5.76 -28.46
C PHE A 153 9.90 -7.05 -29.27
N SER A 154 9.76 -8.17 -28.60
CA SER A 154 9.41 -9.44 -29.22
C SER A 154 7.96 -9.80 -28.88
N LEU A 155 7.15 -10.07 -29.90
CA LEU A 155 5.80 -10.57 -29.71
C LEU A 155 5.88 -12.03 -29.30
N SER A 156 5.42 -12.32 -28.08
CA SER A 156 5.38 -13.68 -27.54
C SER A 156 4.22 -14.47 -28.14
N PHE A 157 3.02 -13.88 -28.15
CA PHE A 157 1.82 -14.45 -28.80
C PHE A 157 0.69 -13.41 -28.86
N PRO A 158 -0.18 -13.45 -29.89
CA PRO A 158 -1.53 -12.91 -29.80
C PRO A 158 -2.45 -13.89 -29.06
N SER A 159 -3.26 -13.43 -28.12
CA SER A 159 -4.21 -14.25 -27.37
C SER A 159 -5.44 -14.68 -28.16
N LEU A 160 -6.31 -15.46 -27.50
CA LEU A 160 -7.70 -15.66 -27.91
C LEU A 160 -8.43 -14.31 -28.11
N GLN A 161 -9.35 -14.26 -29.07
CA GLN A 161 -10.25 -13.13 -29.27
C GLN A 161 -10.97 -12.78 -27.96
N LEU A 162 -10.89 -11.51 -27.57
CA LEU A 162 -11.60 -10.96 -26.44
C LEU A 162 -13.04 -10.62 -26.85
N GLU A 163 -13.99 -11.08 -26.05
CA GLU A 163 -15.37 -10.60 -26.09
C GLU A 163 -15.45 -9.37 -25.16
N GLY A 164 -15.69 -8.19 -25.73
CA GLY A 164 -15.79 -6.93 -24.97
C GLY A 164 -15.55 -5.67 -25.81
N THR A 165 -15.99 -4.52 -25.32
CA THR A 165 -15.82 -3.21 -25.97
C THR A 165 -14.65 -2.46 -25.33
N PHE A 166 -13.53 -2.36 -26.05
CA PHE A 166 -12.31 -1.70 -25.54
C PHE A 166 -12.07 -0.31 -26.15
N PHE A 167 -12.76 0.04 -27.24
CA PHE A 167 -12.63 1.32 -27.91
C PHE A 167 -13.85 2.19 -27.64
N PRO A 168 -13.68 3.44 -27.16
CA PRO A 168 -14.81 4.32 -26.94
C PRO A 168 -15.48 4.69 -28.27
N PRO A 169 -16.81 4.84 -28.32
CA PRO A 169 -17.50 5.38 -29.48
C PRO A 169 -17.04 6.85 -29.71
N LYS A 170 -16.90 7.24 -30.98
CA LYS A 170 -16.28 8.52 -31.42
C LYS A 170 -16.85 9.79 -30.78
N ASP A 171 -18.04 9.73 -30.17
CA ASP A 171 -18.77 10.87 -29.61
C ASP A 171 -18.84 10.88 -28.07
N GLN A 172 -18.20 9.94 -27.37
CA GLN A 172 -18.17 9.88 -25.89
C GLN A 172 -16.75 9.69 -25.36
N ALA A 173 -15.97 10.78 -25.31
CA ALA A 173 -14.81 10.84 -24.42
C ALA A 173 -15.32 11.18 -23.01
N THR A 174 -15.76 10.18 -22.26
CA THR A 174 -16.25 10.35 -20.89
C THR A 174 -15.11 10.23 -19.88
N PHE A 175 -15.13 11.06 -18.83
CA PHE A 175 -14.19 11.03 -17.69
C PHE A 175 -14.27 9.75 -16.84
N ALA A 176 -15.24 8.87 -17.08
CA ALA A 176 -15.73 7.94 -16.06
C ALA A 176 -15.46 6.45 -16.34
N SER A 177 -15.26 6.03 -17.58
CA SER A 177 -14.97 4.64 -17.94
C SER A 177 -13.88 4.57 -19.01
N SER A 178 -12.72 4.04 -18.62
CA SER A 178 -11.66 3.69 -19.56
C SER A 178 -11.44 2.19 -19.51
N ALA A 179 -11.28 1.59 -20.69
CA ALA A 179 -10.83 0.23 -20.77
C ALA A 179 -9.42 0.14 -20.20
N LYS A 180 -9.13 -0.91 -19.42
CA LYS A 180 -7.84 -1.07 -18.76
C LYS A 180 -7.32 -2.48 -18.94
N VAL A 181 -6.00 -2.57 -19.00
CA VAL A 181 -5.26 -3.82 -18.84
C VAL A 181 -4.28 -3.63 -17.69
N ARG A 182 -4.13 -4.66 -16.85
CA ARG A 182 -3.25 -4.61 -15.67
C ARG A 182 -2.54 -5.94 -15.47
N ILE A 183 -1.23 -5.88 -15.26
CA ILE A 183 -0.35 -7.01 -14.98
C ILE A 183 -0.19 -7.16 -13.45
N SER A 184 -0.34 -8.38 -12.96
CA SER A 184 -0.13 -8.73 -11.54
C SER A 184 1.32 -8.49 -11.09
N PRO A 185 1.58 -8.26 -9.78
CA PRO A 185 2.89 -7.93 -9.22
C PRO A 185 4.06 -8.86 -9.55
N GLN A 186 3.83 -10.15 -9.78
CA GLN A 186 4.87 -11.11 -10.20
C GLN A 186 4.58 -11.65 -11.60
N SER A 187 3.77 -10.95 -12.39
CA SER A 187 3.40 -11.31 -13.78
C SER A 187 2.80 -12.72 -13.96
N LYS A 188 2.03 -13.22 -12.98
CA LYS A 188 1.34 -14.52 -13.09
C LYS A 188 -0.03 -14.41 -13.75
N HIS A 189 -0.69 -13.27 -13.59
CA HIS A 189 -2.01 -12.99 -14.11
C HIS A 189 -2.06 -11.63 -14.82
N ILE A 190 -2.97 -11.52 -15.78
CA ILE A 190 -3.35 -10.28 -16.46
C ILE A 190 -4.86 -10.10 -16.26
N ALA A 191 -5.29 -8.90 -15.89
CA ALA A 191 -6.70 -8.53 -15.82
C ALA A 191 -7.02 -7.50 -16.90
N THR A 192 -8.15 -7.67 -17.57
CA THR A 192 -8.67 -6.72 -18.56
C THR A 192 -10.04 -6.24 -18.12
N LEU A 193 -10.29 -4.94 -18.20
CA LEU A 193 -11.57 -4.29 -17.97
C LEU A 193 -12.05 -3.67 -19.28
N ASP A 194 -13.26 -4.05 -19.71
CA ASP A 194 -13.92 -3.45 -20.86
C ASP A 194 -14.75 -2.22 -20.46
N LEU A 195 -15.25 -1.47 -21.45
CA LEU A 195 -16.08 -0.28 -21.24
C LEU A 195 -17.48 -0.60 -20.70
N ASN A 196 -17.91 -1.86 -20.77
CA ASN A 196 -19.18 -2.33 -20.22
C ASN A 196 -19.05 -2.76 -18.74
N GLY A 197 -17.85 -2.66 -18.16
CA GLY A 197 -17.57 -3.03 -16.77
C GLY A 197 -17.40 -4.53 -16.54
N SER A 198 -17.08 -5.30 -17.59
CA SER A 198 -16.75 -6.71 -17.52
C SER A 198 -15.25 -6.92 -17.34
N VAL A 199 -14.87 -7.75 -16.36
CA VAL A 199 -13.47 -8.11 -16.10
C VAL A 199 -13.18 -9.54 -16.54
N ASN A 200 -12.15 -9.70 -17.38
CA ASN A 200 -11.57 -10.99 -17.73
C ASN A 200 -10.19 -11.13 -17.09
N ILE A 201 -9.88 -12.34 -16.61
CA ILE A 201 -8.59 -12.66 -15.98
C ILE A 201 -7.91 -13.74 -16.81
N PHE A 202 -6.65 -13.52 -17.15
CA PHE A 202 -5.80 -14.44 -17.88
C PHE A 202 -4.69 -14.95 -16.96
N VAL A 203 -4.47 -16.26 -16.96
CA VAL A 203 -3.33 -16.90 -16.31
C VAL A 203 -2.20 -16.99 -17.33
N LEU A 204 -1.06 -16.36 -17.02
CA LEU A 204 0.15 -16.47 -17.82
C LEU A 204 0.86 -17.79 -17.49
N ALA A 205 1.30 -18.50 -18.51
CA ALA A 205 2.17 -19.66 -18.32
C ALA A 205 3.53 -19.23 -17.77
N ASN A 206 4.26 -20.17 -17.15
CA ASN A 206 5.57 -19.90 -16.56
C ASN A 206 6.59 -19.38 -17.58
N ASP A 207 6.46 -19.77 -18.84
CA ASP A 207 7.29 -19.29 -19.95
C ASP A 207 6.91 -17.89 -20.45
N LYS A 208 5.79 -17.34 -19.97
CA LYS A 208 5.18 -16.05 -20.36
C LYS A 208 4.92 -15.94 -21.87
N ARG A 209 4.85 -17.09 -22.56
CA ARG A 209 4.62 -17.21 -24.00
C ARG A 209 3.24 -17.76 -24.33
N SER A 210 2.44 -18.03 -23.32
CA SER A 210 1.03 -18.34 -23.50
C SER A 210 0.21 -17.79 -22.33
N ALA A 211 -1.06 -17.50 -22.60
CA ALA A 211 -2.04 -17.16 -21.58
C ALA A 211 -3.33 -17.94 -21.83
N SER A 212 -3.94 -18.42 -20.75
CA SER A 212 -5.26 -19.06 -20.77
C SER A 212 -6.26 -18.19 -20.02
N LEU A 213 -7.48 -18.10 -20.53
CA LEU A 213 -8.57 -17.44 -19.80
C LEU A 213 -8.88 -18.22 -18.52
N HIS A 214 -8.86 -17.54 -17.37
CA HIS A 214 -9.27 -18.13 -16.10
C HIS A 214 -10.79 -18.37 -16.13
N PRO A 215 -11.26 -19.63 -15.99
CA PRO A 215 -12.68 -19.92 -16.10
C PRO A 215 -13.46 -19.30 -14.94
N PRO A 216 -14.58 -18.62 -15.18
CA PRO A 216 -15.46 -18.17 -14.10
C PRO A 216 -16.12 -19.39 -13.46
N ARG A 217 -15.75 -19.72 -12.22
CA ARG A 217 -16.40 -20.82 -11.49
C ARG A 217 -17.75 -20.32 -10.97
N ASN A 218 -18.85 -21.00 -11.33
CA ASN A 218 -20.24 -20.68 -10.92
C ASN A 218 -20.90 -19.44 -11.56
N GLY A 219 -20.44 -18.97 -12.72
CA GLY A 219 -21.14 -17.90 -13.46
C GLY A 219 -21.07 -16.49 -12.84
N THR A 220 -20.25 -16.29 -11.81
CA THR A 220 -19.96 -14.96 -11.27
C THR A 220 -18.96 -14.24 -12.17
N GLN A 221 -19.43 -13.76 -13.31
CA GLN A 221 -18.70 -12.78 -14.10
C GLN A 221 -18.59 -11.49 -13.26
N LEU A 222 -17.39 -10.93 -13.16
CA LEU A 222 -17.19 -9.64 -12.52
C LEU A 222 -17.74 -8.55 -13.45
N SER A 223 -19.03 -8.24 -13.29
CA SER A 223 -19.76 -7.16 -13.98
C SER A 223 -19.81 -5.88 -13.14
N ASP A 224 -20.29 -4.79 -13.72
CA ASP A 224 -20.53 -3.51 -13.04
C ASP A 224 -19.26 -2.94 -12.38
N VAL A 225 -18.12 -3.19 -13.01
CA VAL A 225 -16.81 -2.73 -12.56
C VAL A 225 -16.46 -1.41 -13.24
N LYS A 226 -16.08 -0.41 -12.44
CA LYS A 226 -15.61 0.87 -12.93
C LYS A 226 -14.09 0.93 -13.07
N ASP A 227 -13.37 0.26 -12.17
CA ASP A 227 -11.91 0.27 -12.15
C ASP A 227 -11.32 -0.99 -11.51
N ILE A 228 -10.08 -1.33 -11.87
CA ILE A 228 -9.34 -2.50 -11.37
C ILE A 228 -7.89 -2.17 -11.04
N SER A 229 -7.37 -2.82 -10.00
CA SER A 229 -5.94 -2.84 -9.68
C SER A 229 -5.56 -4.12 -8.94
N TRP A 230 -4.29 -4.50 -8.98
CA TRP A 230 -3.81 -5.73 -8.32
C TRP A 230 -3.34 -5.45 -6.90
N TRP A 231 -3.89 -6.20 -5.92
CA TRP A 231 -3.39 -6.20 -4.54
C TRP A 231 -2.26 -7.22 -4.37
N THR A 232 -2.49 -8.44 -4.84
CA THR A 232 -1.47 -9.50 -4.94
C THR A 232 -1.67 -10.27 -6.24
N ASP A 233 -0.78 -11.20 -6.58
CA ASP A 233 -0.99 -12.07 -7.74
C ASP A 233 -2.30 -12.85 -7.68
N ASN A 234 -2.85 -13.07 -6.48
CA ASN A 234 -4.07 -13.85 -6.28
C ASN A 234 -5.28 -12.98 -5.90
N ILE A 235 -5.09 -11.70 -5.63
CA ILE A 235 -6.14 -10.79 -5.15
C ILE A 235 -6.21 -9.57 -6.05
N LEU A 236 -7.35 -9.41 -6.71
CA LEU A 236 -7.70 -8.26 -7.54
C LEU A 236 -8.58 -7.30 -6.75
N MET A 237 -8.23 -6.02 -6.69
CA MET A 237 -9.09 -4.96 -6.21
C MET A 237 -9.98 -4.47 -7.34
N VAL A 238 -11.27 -4.37 -7.06
CA VAL A 238 -12.32 -4.04 -8.02
C VAL A 238 -13.16 -2.92 -7.43
N VAL A 239 -13.27 -1.81 -8.15
CA VAL A 239 -14.23 -0.75 -7.84
C VAL A 239 -15.52 -1.04 -8.59
N LYS A 240 -16.64 -1.09 -7.87
CA LYS A 240 -17.97 -1.20 -8.46
C LYS A 240 -18.49 0.16 -8.92
N GLU A 241 -19.46 0.16 -9.84
CA GLU A 241 -20.10 1.38 -10.34
C GLU A 241 -20.64 2.28 -9.21
N LYS A 242 -21.19 1.65 -8.15
CA LYS A 242 -21.68 2.33 -6.96
C LYS A 242 -20.59 2.94 -6.07
N GLY A 243 -19.31 2.69 -6.33
CA GLY A 243 -18.19 3.25 -5.57
C GLY A 243 -17.66 2.37 -4.43
N SER A 244 -18.22 1.17 -4.22
CA SER A 244 -17.67 0.20 -3.26
C SER A 244 -16.42 -0.49 -3.81
N ILE A 245 -15.52 -0.87 -2.90
CA ILE A 245 -14.27 -1.56 -3.24
C ILE A 245 -14.32 -2.99 -2.74
N ASN A 246 -14.15 -3.93 -3.66
CA ASN A 246 -14.16 -5.34 -3.37
C ASN A 246 -12.79 -5.94 -3.68
N MET A 247 -12.29 -6.79 -2.77
CA MET A 247 -11.11 -7.62 -3.01
C MET A 247 -11.57 -9.00 -3.45
N TYR A 248 -11.23 -9.39 -4.67
CA TYR A 248 -11.59 -10.66 -5.28
C TYR A 248 -10.40 -11.62 -5.29
N SER A 249 -10.58 -12.83 -4.74
CA SER A 249 -9.56 -13.88 -4.81
C SER A 249 -9.77 -14.76 -6.05
N ILE A 250 -8.71 -14.92 -6.84
CA ILE A 250 -8.70 -15.75 -8.05
C ILE A 250 -8.77 -17.23 -7.70
N SER A 251 -7.86 -17.72 -6.84
CA SER A 251 -7.82 -19.13 -6.42
C SER A 251 -9.11 -19.56 -5.71
N GLY A 252 -9.73 -18.65 -4.95
CA GLY A 252 -11.00 -18.90 -4.27
C GLY A 252 -12.23 -18.60 -5.10
N ASN A 253 -12.07 -17.94 -6.26
CA ASN A 253 -13.13 -17.40 -7.12
C ASN A 253 -14.27 -16.74 -6.31
N ARG A 254 -13.92 -15.88 -5.35
CA ARG A 254 -14.86 -15.24 -4.41
C ARG A 254 -14.35 -13.89 -3.94
N VAL A 255 -15.28 -13.02 -3.54
CA VAL A 255 -14.95 -11.78 -2.81
C VAL A 255 -14.47 -12.17 -1.42
N VAL A 256 -13.26 -11.73 -1.05
CA VAL A 256 -12.62 -12.01 0.25
C VAL A 256 -12.76 -10.84 1.23
N SER A 257 -12.97 -9.64 0.72
CA SER A 257 -13.25 -8.45 1.50
C SER A 257 -14.15 -7.54 0.69
N GLU A 258 -15.17 -7.01 1.33
CA GLU A 258 -16.05 -5.97 0.80
C GLU A 258 -15.89 -4.78 1.73
N ASP A 259 -15.41 -3.67 1.19
CA ASP A 259 -15.39 -2.41 1.92
C ASP A 259 -16.79 -1.80 1.85
N GLY A 260 -17.43 -1.66 3.01
CA GLY A 260 -18.75 -1.02 3.12
C GLY A 260 -18.69 0.49 2.86
N HIS A 261 -17.50 1.08 2.81
CA HIS A 261 -17.32 2.49 2.48
C HIS A 261 -17.57 2.72 0.98
N VAL A 262 -18.65 3.44 0.69
CA VAL A 262 -18.96 3.88 -0.66
C VAL A 262 -18.17 5.16 -0.97
N LEU A 263 -17.20 5.07 -1.87
CA LEU A 263 -16.39 6.22 -2.26
C LEU A 263 -17.01 6.95 -3.45
N SER A 264 -16.86 8.28 -3.48
CA SER A 264 -17.30 9.12 -4.59
C SER A 264 -16.31 9.04 -5.75
N THR A 265 -16.69 8.41 -6.86
CA THR A 265 -15.86 8.32 -8.08
C THR A 265 -14.41 7.84 -7.85
N PRO A 266 -14.18 6.72 -7.14
CA PRO A 266 -12.83 6.25 -6.87
C PRO A 266 -12.14 5.78 -8.15
N GLN A 267 -10.87 6.15 -8.29
CA GLN A 267 -9.95 5.62 -9.29
C GLN A 267 -8.83 4.86 -8.57
N LEU A 268 -8.61 3.62 -8.99
CA LEU A 268 -7.55 2.78 -8.46
C LEU A 268 -6.29 2.98 -9.30
N GLU A 269 -5.18 3.26 -8.62
CA GLU A 269 -3.88 3.19 -9.26
C GLU A 269 -2.94 2.31 -8.45
N LYS A 270 -2.24 1.44 -9.18
CA LYS A 270 -1.25 0.53 -8.61
C LYS A 270 0.00 1.32 -8.29
N ALA A 271 0.41 1.36 -7.02
CA ALA A 271 1.78 1.74 -6.69
C ALA A 271 2.71 0.73 -7.39
N ARG A 272 3.68 1.21 -8.19
CA ARG A 272 4.68 0.40 -8.93
C ARG A 272 4.74 -1.04 -8.45
N ALA A 273 4.28 -2.03 -9.23
CA ALA A 273 4.39 -3.49 -9.02
C ALA A 273 4.54 -4.09 -7.58
N VAL A 274 4.23 -3.37 -6.51
CA VAL A 274 4.55 -3.76 -5.13
C VAL A 274 3.31 -4.40 -4.56
N GLU A 275 3.48 -5.65 -4.14
CA GLU A 275 2.42 -6.43 -3.54
C GLU A 275 1.93 -5.76 -2.25
N GLY A 276 0.60 -5.61 -2.14
CA GLY A 276 -0.04 -5.16 -0.92
C GLY A 276 -0.06 -3.65 -0.73
N TYR A 277 0.25 -2.85 -1.75
CA TYR A 277 0.10 -1.40 -1.69
C TYR A 277 -0.74 -0.90 -2.86
N THR A 278 -1.70 -0.03 -2.58
CA THR A 278 -2.56 0.57 -3.60
C THR A 278 -2.99 1.95 -3.15
N PHE A 279 -3.03 2.89 -4.09
CA PHE A 279 -3.55 4.22 -3.87
C PHE A 279 -4.91 4.35 -4.54
N ILE A 280 -5.80 5.07 -3.87
CA ILE A 280 -7.13 5.39 -4.37
C ILE A 280 -7.24 6.89 -4.40
N LEU A 281 -7.49 7.42 -5.59
CA LEU A 281 -7.81 8.82 -5.76
C LEU A 281 -9.33 8.95 -5.81
N GLN A 282 -9.88 9.72 -4.88
CA GLN A 282 -11.30 10.03 -4.81
C GLN A 282 -11.50 11.52 -5.10
N SER A 283 -12.53 11.84 -5.88
CA SER A 283 -13.03 13.21 -6.02
C SER A 283 -14.42 13.35 -5.42
N SER A 284 -14.65 14.38 -4.62
CA SER A 284 -15.97 14.79 -4.14
C SER A 284 -16.21 16.27 -4.46
N ARG A 285 -17.48 16.68 -4.56
CA ARG A 285 -17.83 18.11 -4.74
C ARG A 285 -18.15 18.73 -3.39
N TYR A 286 -17.67 19.96 -3.19
CA TYR A 286 -18.07 20.81 -2.06
C TYR A 286 -19.46 21.40 -2.34
N GLU A 287 -20.49 20.84 -1.71
CA GLU A 287 -21.79 21.51 -1.62
C GLU A 287 -21.79 22.40 -0.39
N GLY A 288 -21.80 23.72 -0.61
CA GLY A 288 -21.96 24.68 0.46
C GLY A 288 -23.33 24.52 1.10
N ASN A 289 -23.34 24.09 2.37
CA ASN A 289 -24.44 24.09 3.34
C ASN A 289 -25.87 24.06 2.76
N ASN A 290 -26.52 22.90 2.81
CA ASN A 290 -27.87 22.76 3.37
C ASN A 290 -28.11 21.29 3.75
N THR A 291 -28.55 21.11 5.00
CA THR A 291 -29.26 19.96 5.60
C THR A 291 -29.07 18.57 4.98
N PHE A 292 -28.56 17.65 5.81
CA PHE A 292 -28.62 16.20 5.66
C PHE A 292 -30.04 15.71 5.31
N GLU A 293 -30.36 15.65 4.02
CA GLU A 293 -31.36 14.75 3.48
C GLU A 293 -30.61 13.74 2.61
N GLU A 294 -30.88 12.45 2.83
CA GLU A 294 -30.42 11.36 1.97
C GLU A 294 -30.93 11.62 0.55
N VAL A 295 -30.10 12.22 -0.30
CA VAL A 295 -30.39 12.38 -1.73
C VAL A 295 -29.81 11.21 -2.50
N ASP A 296 -30.69 10.54 -3.23
CA ASP A 296 -30.47 9.40 -4.12
C ASP A 296 -29.09 9.35 -4.79
N SER A 297 -28.39 8.23 -4.60
CA SER A 297 -27.10 7.89 -5.22
C SER A 297 -27.15 7.67 -6.75
N ASN A 298 -28.23 8.09 -7.41
CA ASN A 298 -28.48 7.87 -8.85
C ASN A 298 -28.16 9.10 -9.72
N SER A 299 -27.73 10.22 -9.14
CA SER A 299 -27.24 11.37 -9.92
C SER A 299 -25.73 11.28 -10.13
N MET A 300 -25.30 10.40 -11.05
CA MET A 300 -23.96 10.51 -11.61
C MET A 300 -23.77 11.95 -12.14
N PRO A 301 -22.69 12.66 -11.77
CA PRO A 301 -22.44 13.98 -12.33
C PRO A 301 -22.11 13.83 -13.81
N ASN A 302 -23.09 14.15 -14.66
CA ASN A 302 -22.86 14.38 -16.08
C ASN A 302 -21.99 15.63 -16.25
N LEU A 303 -20.67 15.46 -16.17
CA LEU A 303 -19.69 16.39 -16.74
C LEU A 303 -19.82 16.53 -18.28
N GLN A 304 -20.73 15.76 -18.88
CA GLN A 304 -20.91 15.59 -20.33
C GLN A 304 -21.43 16.84 -21.06
N ASN A 305 -22.06 17.81 -20.38
CA ASN A 305 -22.77 18.91 -21.07
C ASN A 305 -22.47 20.34 -20.57
N VAL A 306 -21.31 20.57 -19.93
CA VAL A 306 -20.97 21.93 -19.46
C VAL A 306 -20.10 22.66 -20.48
N SER A 307 -20.65 23.73 -21.06
CA SER A 307 -19.95 24.67 -21.94
C SER A 307 -18.59 25.07 -21.36
N ARG A 308 -17.55 25.10 -22.22
CA ARG A 308 -16.13 25.36 -21.89
C ARG A 308 -15.87 26.57 -20.98
N ASN A 309 -16.77 27.57 -20.97
CA ASN A 309 -16.62 28.77 -20.15
C ASN A 309 -17.01 28.57 -18.67
N ASN A 310 -17.81 27.57 -18.32
CA ASN A 310 -18.27 27.31 -16.94
C ASN A 310 -17.40 26.29 -16.18
N GLN A 311 -16.48 25.59 -16.87
CA GLN A 311 -15.65 24.55 -16.25
C GLN A 311 -14.63 25.08 -15.24
N ARG A 312 -14.18 26.34 -15.38
CA ARG A 312 -13.25 26.97 -14.42
C ARG A 312 -13.85 27.15 -13.03
N SER A 313 -15.15 27.47 -12.91
CA SER A 313 -15.79 27.69 -11.61
C SER A 313 -16.30 26.42 -10.93
N GLU A 314 -16.37 25.30 -11.65
CA GLU A 314 -16.78 23.99 -11.11
C GLU A 314 -15.59 23.17 -10.57
N MET A 315 -14.40 23.30 -11.15
CA MET A 315 -13.20 22.58 -10.71
C MET A 315 -12.68 23.06 -9.34
N ASP A 316 -12.83 24.35 -9.03
CA ASP A 316 -12.50 24.92 -7.72
C ASP A 316 -13.35 24.32 -6.57
N LYS A 317 -14.41 23.58 -6.90
CA LYS A 317 -15.30 22.89 -5.95
C LYS A 317 -15.01 21.40 -5.82
N ILE A 318 -14.04 20.86 -6.55
CA ILE A 318 -13.68 19.44 -6.46
C ILE A 318 -12.59 19.26 -5.42
N ILE A 319 -12.92 18.53 -4.36
CA ILE A 319 -11.96 18.11 -3.35
C ILE A 319 -11.42 16.75 -3.76
N TRP A 320 -10.11 16.65 -3.83
CA TRP A 320 -9.40 15.40 -4.08
C TRP A 320 -8.91 14.82 -2.75
N SER A 321 -9.14 13.53 -2.55
CA SER A 321 -8.62 12.76 -1.43
C SER A 321 -7.80 11.60 -1.95
N LEU A 322 -6.57 11.46 -1.43
CA LEU A 322 -5.70 10.34 -1.72
C LEU A 322 -5.70 9.39 -0.53
N ILE A 323 -6.22 8.19 -0.74
CA ILE A 323 -6.30 7.14 0.28
C ILE A 323 -5.26 6.07 -0.05
N SER A 324 -4.52 5.63 0.95
CA SER A 324 -3.54 4.53 0.80
C SER A 324 -4.02 3.28 1.51
N PHE A 325 -3.96 2.15 0.81
CA PHE A 325 -4.17 0.83 1.37
C PHE A 325 -2.81 0.14 1.43
N SER A 326 -2.48 -0.41 2.60
CA SER A 326 -1.25 -1.18 2.83
C SER A 326 -1.54 -2.52 3.48
N LYS A 327 -0.85 -3.55 3.02
CA LYS A 327 -0.87 -4.90 3.57
C LYS A 327 -0.01 -4.89 4.83
N ILE A 328 -0.66 -5.15 5.96
CA ILE A 328 0.00 -5.30 7.25
C ILE A 328 -0.11 -6.75 7.70
N THR A 329 0.96 -7.26 8.28
CA THR A 329 0.96 -8.58 8.90
C THR A 329 0.19 -8.55 10.22
N VAL A 330 -0.22 -9.74 10.69
CA VAL A 330 -0.91 -9.89 11.99
C VAL A 330 -0.09 -9.31 13.16
N PRO A 331 1.22 -9.60 13.29
CA PRO A 331 2.04 -8.99 14.34
C PRO A 331 2.19 -7.47 14.20
N GLU A 332 2.34 -6.96 12.98
CA GLU A 332 2.41 -5.50 12.75
C GLU A 332 1.11 -4.81 13.15
N LYS A 333 -0.05 -5.32 12.72
CA LYS A 333 -1.36 -4.79 13.13
C LYS A 333 -1.50 -4.79 14.64
N TYR A 334 -1.07 -5.86 15.30
CA TYR A 334 -1.09 -5.95 16.75
C TYR A 334 -0.21 -4.86 17.40
N SER A 335 1.02 -4.67 16.90
CA SER A 335 1.91 -3.61 17.37
C SER A 335 1.36 -2.19 17.14
N ILE A 336 0.66 -1.96 16.03
CA ILE A 336 0.00 -0.68 15.71
C ILE A 336 -1.12 -0.41 16.72
N LEU A 337 -1.95 -1.42 17.05
CA LEU A 337 -3.01 -1.27 18.04
C LEU A 337 -2.44 -0.94 19.43
N ILE A 338 -1.34 -1.59 19.82
CA ILE A 338 -0.66 -1.31 21.09
C ILE A 338 -0.10 0.11 21.10
N ARG A 339 0.67 0.52 20.08
CA ARG A 339 1.24 1.88 19.97
C ARG A 339 0.19 2.98 19.89
N GLY A 340 -0.98 2.66 19.33
CA GLY A 340 -2.13 3.57 19.26
C GLY A 340 -2.97 3.62 20.54
N ASN A 341 -2.54 2.99 21.64
CA ASN A 341 -3.26 2.89 22.92
C ASN A 341 -4.67 2.26 22.80
N ARG A 342 -4.94 1.46 21.76
CA ARG A 342 -6.22 0.78 21.53
C ARG A 342 -6.22 -0.62 22.17
N TYR A 343 -5.97 -0.65 23.48
CA TYR A 343 -5.66 -1.89 24.20
C TYR A 343 -6.79 -2.93 24.20
N LYS A 344 -8.06 -2.50 24.30
CA LYS A 344 -9.20 -3.43 24.24
C LYS A 344 -9.26 -4.17 22.90
N GLU A 345 -9.11 -3.43 21.82
CA GLU A 345 -9.08 -4.00 20.47
C GLU A 345 -7.83 -4.87 20.25
N ALA A 346 -6.68 -4.48 20.83
CA ALA A 346 -5.47 -5.30 20.81
C ALA A 346 -5.68 -6.65 21.52
N LEU A 347 -6.35 -6.67 22.68
CA LEU A 347 -6.68 -7.90 23.42
C LEU A 347 -7.63 -8.80 22.64
N ASP A 348 -8.68 -8.24 22.06
CA ASP A 348 -9.63 -8.99 21.22
C ASP A 348 -8.93 -9.54 19.97
N PHE A 349 -8.05 -8.75 19.36
CA PHE A 349 -7.23 -9.16 18.23
C PHE A 349 -6.26 -10.29 18.61
N ALA A 350 -5.62 -10.20 19.77
CA ALA A 350 -4.74 -11.24 20.29
C ALA A 350 -5.51 -12.54 20.58
N CYS A 351 -6.72 -12.46 21.16
CA CYS A 351 -7.60 -13.62 21.35
C CYS A 351 -7.93 -14.30 20.01
N LYS A 352 -8.30 -13.51 18.99
CA LYS A 352 -8.68 -14.03 17.68
C LYS A 352 -7.52 -14.68 16.93
N HIS A 353 -6.31 -14.15 17.08
CA HIS A 353 -5.13 -14.60 16.35
C HIS A 353 -4.15 -15.42 17.19
N ASN A 354 -4.53 -15.79 18.42
CA ASN A 354 -3.71 -16.54 19.38
C ASN A 354 -2.32 -15.90 19.62
N LEU A 355 -2.30 -14.56 19.75
CA LEU A 355 -1.08 -13.80 20.06
C LEU A 355 -0.90 -13.66 21.58
N ASP A 356 0.34 -13.36 21.98
CA ASP A 356 0.66 -13.15 23.39
C ASP A 356 0.04 -11.85 23.91
N LYS A 357 -0.81 -11.97 24.94
CA LYS A 357 -1.50 -10.85 25.59
C LYS A 357 -0.59 -10.07 26.53
N ASP A 358 0.55 -10.65 26.94
CA ASP A 358 1.50 -10.00 27.82
C ASP A 358 1.97 -8.67 27.23
N GLU A 359 2.17 -8.58 25.92
CA GLU A 359 2.60 -7.33 25.27
C GLU A 359 1.58 -6.19 25.43
N VAL A 360 0.27 -6.47 25.44
CA VAL A 360 -0.73 -5.43 25.77
C VAL A 360 -0.62 -5.03 27.23
N LEU A 361 -0.53 -6.00 28.14
CA LEU A 361 -0.45 -5.74 29.58
C LEU A 361 0.81 -4.97 29.96
N LYS A 362 1.96 -5.30 29.34
CA LYS A 362 3.22 -4.57 29.48
C LYS A 362 3.06 -3.12 29.01
N ALA A 363 2.45 -2.89 27.85
CA ALA A 363 2.22 -1.54 27.36
C ALA A 363 1.26 -0.73 28.26
N GLN A 364 0.18 -1.36 28.73
CA GLN A 364 -0.75 -0.75 29.69
C GLN A 364 -0.03 -0.37 30.99
N TRP A 365 0.76 -1.28 31.54
CA TRP A 365 1.58 -1.03 32.74
C TRP A 365 2.58 0.11 32.52
N LEU A 366 3.31 0.13 31.40
CA LEU A 366 4.27 1.19 31.10
C LEU A 366 3.59 2.56 30.95
N SER A 367 2.35 2.59 30.47
CA SER A 367 1.56 3.82 30.35
C SER A 367 0.83 4.25 31.64
N SER A 368 0.80 3.40 32.67
CA SER A 368 0.12 3.71 33.93
C SER A 368 1.06 4.34 34.96
N ASP A 369 0.51 4.96 36.00
CA ASP A 369 1.30 5.54 37.08
C ASP A 369 1.90 4.46 38.02
N GLY A 370 1.37 3.24 37.97
CA GLY A 370 1.83 2.12 38.79
C GLY A 370 1.26 2.16 40.21
N ASP A 371 -0.02 2.54 40.34
CA ASP A 371 -0.73 2.49 41.61
C ASP A 371 -1.08 1.05 42.02
N VAL A 372 -1.57 0.84 43.24
CA VAL A 372 -1.93 -0.49 43.77
C VAL A 372 -2.89 -1.22 42.85
N HIS A 373 -3.89 -0.52 42.30
CA HIS A 373 -4.85 -1.11 41.37
C HIS A 373 -4.19 -1.57 40.05
N ASP A 374 -3.21 -0.84 39.55
CA ASP A 374 -2.49 -1.17 38.31
C ASP A 374 -1.64 -2.44 38.48
N ILE A 375 -1.08 -2.65 39.68
CA ILE A 375 -0.30 -3.85 40.00
C ILE A 375 -1.18 -5.10 39.87
N ASP A 376 -2.36 -5.08 40.49
CA ASP A 376 -3.27 -6.22 40.45
C ASP A 376 -3.93 -6.41 39.08
N THR A 377 -4.17 -5.31 38.35
CA THR A 377 -4.86 -5.35 37.06
C THR A 377 -3.94 -5.74 35.91
N TYR A 378 -2.69 -5.23 35.90
CA TYR A 378 -1.76 -5.44 34.79
C TYR A 378 -0.59 -6.34 35.20
N LEU A 379 0.21 -5.91 36.19
CA LEU A 379 1.49 -6.54 36.52
C LEU A 379 1.31 -7.99 37.00
N ALA A 380 0.26 -8.27 37.77
CA ALA A 380 -0.09 -9.62 38.23
C ALA A 380 -0.49 -10.59 37.12
N ASN A 381 -0.95 -10.07 35.97
CA ASN A 381 -1.45 -10.85 34.85
C ASN A 381 -0.39 -11.10 33.76
N ILE A 382 0.80 -10.48 33.87
CA ILE A 382 1.93 -10.68 32.96
C ILE A 382 2.68 -11.96 33.33
N LYS A 383 2.91 -12.85 32.35
CA LYS A 383 3.64 -14.11 32.54
C LYS A 383 5.14 -13.92 32.53
N ASP A 384 5.66 -12.94 31.79
CA ASP A 384 7.07 -12.57 31.75
C ASP A 384 7.59 -12.08 33.12
N GLN A 385 8.08 -13.04 33.91
CA GLN A 385 8.58 -12.77 35.27
C GLN A 385 9.83 -11.90 35.29
N VAL A 386 10.65 -11.91 34.23
CA VAL A 386 11.86 -11.08 34.15
C VAL A 386 11.47 -9.63 34.03
N PHE A 387 10.53 -9.32 33.13
CA PHE A 387 9.95 -7.99 33.00
C PHE A 387 9.28 -7.53 34.31
N VAL A 388 8.44 -8.38 34.90
CA VAL A 388 7.71 -8.05 36.13
C VAL A 388 8.68 -7.70 37.27
N LEU A 389 9.73 -8.50 37.47
CA LEU A 389 10.73 -8.25 38.51
C LEU A 389 11.58 -7.00 38.23
N SER A 390 11.90 -6.70 36.96
CA SER A 390 12.59 -5.45 36.62
C SER A 390 11.73 -4.23 36.91
N GLU A 391 10.43 -4.30 36.63
CA GLU A 391 9.51 -3.20 36.93
C GLU A 391 9.33 -3.01 38.43
N CYS A 392 9.28 -4.09 39.22
CA CYS A 392 9.23 -4.00 40.68
C CYS A 392 10.47 -3.29 41.29
N LEU A 393 11.60 -3.32 40.60
CA LEU A 393 12.84 -2.67 41.03
C LEU A 393 12.97 -1.23 40.55
N ASN A 394 12.50 -0.93 39.33
CA ASN A 394 12.84 0.30 38.63
C ASN A 394 11.69 1.32 38.63
N LYS A 395 10.43 0.88 38.70
CA LYS A 395 9.28 1.78 38.67
C LYS A 395 9.03 2.38 40.05
N VAL A 396 8.79 3.69 40.09
CA VAL A 396 8.49 4.42 41.33
C VAL A 396 6.99 4.72 41.34
N GLY A 397 6.27 4.12 42.28
CA GLY A 397 4.84 4.36 42.45
C GLY A 397 4.54 5.80 42.89
N PRO A 398 3.35 6.34 42.61
CA PRO A 398 2.99 7.73 42.89
C PRO A 398 2.82 8.01 44.40
N THR A 399 2.56 6.96 45.19
CA THR A 399 2.36 7.06 46.63
C THR A 399 3.25 6.07 47.38
N GLU A 400 3.47 6.34 48.68
CA GLU A 400 4.13 5.39 49.59
C GLU A 400 3.47 4.01 49.54
N ILE A 401 2.13 3.98 49.55
CA ILE A 401 1.34 2.75 49.59
C ILE A 401 1.56 1.97 48.30
N ALA A 402 1.54 2.63 47.14
CA ALA A 402 1.83 2.01 45.85
C ALA A 402 3.25 1.44 45.78
N LEU A 403 4.25 2.21 46.24
CA LEU A 403 5.64 1.76 46.25
C LEU A 403 5.84 0.56 47.19
N LYS A 404 5.22 0.57 48.38
CA LYS A 404 5.22 -0.57 49.31
C LYS A 404 4.55 -1.80 48.70
N ALA A 405 3.41 -1.61 48.02
CA ALA A 405 2.71 -2.69 47.35
C ALA A 405 3.56 -3.31 46.24
N LEU A 406 4.25 -2.50 45.43
CA LEU A 406 5.14 -2.95 44.36
C LEU A 406 6.34 -3.76 44.88
N LEU A 407 7.01 -3.27 45.93
CA LEU A 407 8.11 -3.99 46.57
C LEU A 407 7.64 -5.31 47.19
N SER A 408 6.49 -5.28 47.88
CA SER A 408 5.89 -6.48 48.47
C SER A 408 5.50 -7.51 47.42
N PHE A 409 4.98 -7.05 46.28
CA PHE A 409 4.62 -7.89 45.14
C PHE A 409 5.86 -8.58 44.54
N GLY A 410 6.95 -7.85 44.31
CA GLY A 410 8.22 -8.43 43.86
C GLY A 410 8.83 -9.41 44.87
N LEU A 411 8.74 -9.11 46.17
CA LEU A 411 9.20 -10.02 47.23
C LEU A 411 8.38 -11.33 47.25
N ARG A 412 7.07 -11.26 47.02
CA ARG A 412 6.20 -12.43 46.91
C ARG A 412 6.59 -13.33 45.73
N ILE A 413 6.97 -12.76 44.58
CA ILE A 413 7.43 -13.53 43.42
C ILE A 413 8.78 -14.22 43.72
N THR A 414 9.68 -13.52 44.42
CA THR A 414 11.00 -14.04 44.76
C THR A 414 11.04 -14.90 46.03
N ASP A 415 9.91 -15.15 46.69
CA ASP A 415 9.86 -15.85 47.98
C ASP A 415 10.33 -17.30 47.90
N ARG A 416 10.18 -17.94 46.74
CA ARG A 416 10.74 -19.27 46.44
C ARG A 416 12.27 -19.31 46.45
N PHE A 417 12.93 -18.15 46.33
CA PHE A 417 14.38 -18.02 46.31
C PHE A 417 14.95 -17.51 47.65
N LYS A 418 14.20 -17.66 48.75
CA LYS A 418 14.74 -17.40 50.09
C LYS A 418 16.00 -18.23 50.30
N PHE A 419 17.04 -17.61 50.88
CA PHE A 419 18.27 -18.30 51.24
C PHE A 419 17.95 -19.38 52.28
N SER A 420 17.90 -20.64 51.85
CA SER A 420 17.77 -21.80 52.72
C SER A 420 19.11 -22.51 52.84
N LYS A 421 19.36 -23.19 53.96
CA LYS A 421 20.65 -23.84 54.25
C LYS A 421 21.02 -24.99 53.31
N LEU A 422 20.12 -25.46 52.44
CA LEU A 422 20.30 -26.71 51.70
C LEU A 422 20.30 -26.58 50.17
N ASP A 423 20.28 -25.36 49.63
CA ASP A 423 20.02 -25.17 48.20
C ASP A 423 21.27 -24.73 47.42
N ASN A 424 22.11 -25.74 47.12
CA ASN A 424 23.33 -25.66 46.30
C ASN A 424 23.04 -25.80 44.79
N SER A 425 21.85 -25.47 44.33
CA SER A 425 21.58 -25.41 42.89
C SER A 425 22.34 -24.22 42.28
N ILE A 426 23.40 -24.51 41.53
CA ILE A 426 24.21 -23.55 40.74
C ILE A 426 23.43 -23.20 39.45
N ASP A 427 22.15 -22.89 39.59
CA ASP A 427 21.35 -22.37 38.48
C ASP A 427 21.50 -20.85 38.46
N THR A 428 22.10 -20.31 37.40
CA THR A 428 22.36 -18.88 37.22
C THR A 428 21.07 -18.07 37.39
N SER A 429 19.93 -18.61 36.93
CA SER A 429 18.62 -17.97 37.02
C SER A 429 18.10 -17.83 38.48
N ALA A 430 18.45 -18.79 39.33
CA ALA A 430 18.15 -18.73 40.76
C ALA A 430 19.03 -17.68 41.46
N TRP A 431 20.27 -17.51 41.01
CA TRP A 431 21.19 -16.51 41.55
C TRP A 431 20.75 -15.08 41.20
N ASP A 432 20.33 -14.83 39.95
CA ASP A 432 19.78 -13.54 39.54
C ASP A 432 18.53 -13.17 40.34
N SER A 433 17.64 -14.13 40.55
CA SER A 433 16.44 -13.94 41.36
C SER A 433 16.76 -13.62 42.83
N ARG A 434 17.82 -14.21 43.40
CA ARG A 434 18.32 -13.90 44.75
C ARG A 434 18.91 -12.49 44.83
N ILE A 435 19.64 -12.04 43.81
CA ILE A 435 20.17 -10.67 43.74
C ILE A 435 19.02 -9.66 43.67
N ILE A 436 18.01 -9.91 42.83
CA ILE A 436 16.80 -9.08 42.74
C ILE A 436 16.11 -9.01 44.11
N ARG A 437 15.95 -10.15 44.80
CA ARG A 437 15.37 -10.17 46.15
C ARG A 437 16.13 -9.30 47.15
N LEU A 438 17.47 -9.38 47.17
CA LEU A 438 18.29 -8.54 48.05
C LEU A 438 18.11 -7.04 47.76
N ARG A 439 18.00 -6.66 46.48
CA ARG A 439 17.72 -5.27 46.08
C ARG A 439 16.34 -4.81 46.54
N LEU A 440 15.30 -5.65 46.37
CA LEU A 440 13.94 -5.35 46.85
C LEU A 440 13.91 -5.15 48.37
N LEU A 441 14.58 -6.01 49.14
CA LEU A 441 14.69 -5.86 50.60
C LEU A 441 15.39 -4.56 50.98
N ARG A 442 16.51 -4.23 50.32
CA ARG A 442 17.23 -2.97 50.52
C ARG A 442 16.34 -1.76 50.24
N TYR A 443 15.57 -1.77 49.15
CA TYR A 443 14.65 -0.67 48.82
C TYR A 443 13.50 -0.56 49.82
N ASN A 444 13.01 -1.68 50.34
CA ASN A 444 12.00 -1.69 51.39
C ASN A 444 12.54 -1.06 52.70
N ASP A 445 13.75 -1.42 53.12
CA ASP A 445 14.39 -0.84 54.32
C ASP A 445 14.66 0.66 54.14
N LEU A 446 15.11 1.07 52.95
CA LEU A 446 15.31 2.48 52.61
C LEU A 446 14.00 3.27 52.66
N LEU A 447 12.90 2.71 52.15
CA LEU A 447 11.58 3.33 52.19
C LEU A 447 11.10 3.49 53.64
N GLU A 448 11.15 2.44 54.45
CA GLU A 448 10.78 2.51 55.88
C GLU A 448 11.65 3.52 56.66
N THR A 449 12.95 3.59 56.34
CA THR A 449 13.85 4.57 56.96
C THR A 449 13.45 5.99 56.56
N PHE A 450 13.25 6.26 55.27
CA PHE A 450 12.83 7.57 54.76
C PHE A 450 11.52 8.04 55.41
N LEU A 451 10.54 7.15 55.50
CA LEU A 451 9.26 7.43 56.15
C LEU A 451 9.42 7.68 57.64
N GLY A 452 10.21 6.86 58.34
CA GLY A 452 10.46 7.07 59.76
C GLY A 452 11.17 8.40 60.04
N ILE A 453 12.07 8.85 59.16
CA ILE A 453 12.72 10.17 59.26
C ILE A 453 11.66 11.28 59.11
N ASN A 454 10.86 11.22 58.05
CA ASN A 454 9.86 12.26 57.76
C ASN A 454 8.68 12.28 58.76
N MET A 455 8.37 11.14 59.38
CA MET A 455 7.37 11.04 60.45
C MET A 455 7.95 11.33 61.85
N GLY A 456 9.22 11.74 61.96
CA GLY A 456 9.86 12.12 63.22
C GLY A 456 10.11 10.95 64.18
N ARG A 457 10.16 9.71 63.68
CA ARG A 457 10.44 8.51 64.50
C ARG A 457 11.91 8.38 64.88
N TYR A 458 12.80 9.14 64.24
CA TYR A 458 14.24 9.11 64.52
C TYR A 458 14.74 10.45 65.05
N VAL A 459 15.63 10.39 66.04
CA VAL A 459 16.28 11.58 66.64
C VAL A 459 17.31 12.15 65.67
N MET A 460 17.48 13.48 65.65
CA MET A 460 18.34 14.20 64.69
C MET A 460 19.78 13.67 64.61
N THR A 461 20.34 13.14 65.70
CA THR A 461 21.67 12.53 65.72
C THR A 461 21.76 11.29 64.81
N ILE A 462 20.70 10.47 64.76
CA ILE A 462 20.63 9.28 63.90
C ILE A 462 20.46 9.69 62.43
N ILE A 463 19.72 10.75 62.16
CA ILE A 463 19.51 11.31 60.82
C ILE A 463 20.84 11.83 60.24
N MET A 464 21.65 12.53 61.05
CA MET A 464 22.98 12.99 60.65
C MET A 464 23.92 11.82 60.32
N ILE A 465 23.86 10.72 61.07
CA ILE A 465 24.66 9.52 60.81
C ILE A 465 24.20 8.85 59.50
N PHE A 466 22.91 8.82 59.22
CA PHE A 466 22.37 8.25 57.99
C PHE A 466 22.81 9.03 56.73
N PHE A 467 22.69 10.36 56.74
CA PHE A 467 23.13 11.20 55.60
C PHE A 467 24.64 11.15 55.39
N THR A 468 25.43 11.16 56.47
CA THR A 468 26.89 10.99 56.35
C THR A 468 27.28 9.61 55.80
N HIS A 469 26.51 8.56 56.10
CA HIS A 469 26.73 7.24 55.52
C HIS A 469 26.32 7.18 54.03
N ILE A 470 25.22 7.83 53.64
CA ILE A 470 24.83 7.95 52.22
C ILE A 470 25.89 8.71 51.42
N ASP A 471 26.41 9.81 51.96
CA ASP A 471 27.44 10.62 51.29
C ASP A 471 28.76 9.85 51.16
N ALA A 472 29.12 9.03 52.15
CA ALA A 472 30.27 8.12 52.07
C ALA A 472 30.10 7.00 51.04
N ILE A 473 28.87 6.52 50.82
CA ILE A 473 28.57 5.52 49.78
C ILE A 473 28.57 6.16 48.38
N ARG A 474 28.11 7.41 48.24
CA ARG A 474 28.15 8.15 46.97
C ARG A 474 29.56 8.56 46.54
N SER A 475 30.49 8.73 47.47
CA SER A 475 31.89 9.06 47.15
C SER A 475 32.75 7.84 46.77
N THR A 476 32.20 6.62 46.89
CA THR A 476 32.89 5.36 46.62
C THR A 476 32.33 4.61 45.39
N SER A 477 31.34 5.18 44.69
CA SER A 477 30.90 4.80 43.33
C SER A 477 31.41 5.81 42.31
#